data_AF-A0A4Y7KVB6-F1
#
_entry.id   AF-A0A4Y7KVB6-F1
#
_cell.length_a   1.000
_cell.length_b   1.000
_cell.length_c   1.000
_cell.angle_alpha   90.00
_cell.angle_beta   90.00
_cell.angle_gamma   90.00
#
_symmetry.space_group_name_H-M   'P 1'
#
loop_
_entity.id
_entity.type
_entity.pdbx_description
1 polymer ?
#
loop_
_entity_poly.entity_id
_entity_poly.type
_entity_poly.pdbx_seq_one_letter_code
_entity_poly.pdbx_strand_id
1 'polypeptide(L)'
;MLIEGGWHYLAFPRCSEKILGENGNLWCTRCEGKVDMPIARFNLRFEVEDHAGATVFVALDSQVRKLVRQKEAGLIGATKLI
;
A
#
# COMPACT_ATOMS: atom_id res chain seq x y z
N MET A 1 -11.54 5.59 2.86
CA MET A 1 -11.45 4.31 3.60
C MET A 1 -9.99 3.94 3.79
N LEU A 2 -9.44 4.23 4.97
CA LEU A 2 -8.19 3.61 5.42
C LEU A 2 -8.56 2.20 5.83
N ILE A 3 -7.96 1.17 5.22
CA ILE A 3 -7.96 -0.14 5.84
C ILE A 3 -6.82 -0.07 6.86
N GLU A 4 -7.14 0.23 8.12
CA GLU A 4 -6.19 0.01 9.22
C GLU A 4 -5.79 -1.47 9.21
N GLY A 5 -4.48 -1.77 9.25
CA GLY A 5 -3.96 -3.12 9.02
C GLY A 5 -3.77 -3.51 7.54
N GLY A 6 -4.01 -2.60 6.60
CA GLY A 6 -3.81 -2.83 5.18
C GLY A 6 -2.33 -2.88 4.77
N TRP A 7 -1.93 -4.00 4.19
CA TRP A 7 -0.67 -4.24 3.47
C TRP A 7 -0.42 -3.34 2.25
N HIS A 8 -1.39 -2.49 1.89
CA HIS A 8 -1.29 -1.55 0.77
C HIS A 8 -2.09 -0.26 1.05
N TYR A 9 -1.78 0.79 0.30
CA TYR A 9 -2.56 2.02 0.22
C TYR A 9 -2.92 2.33 -1.22
N LEU A 10 -4.00 3.08 -1.42
CA LEU A 10 -4.34 3.61 -2.74
C LEU A 10 -3.54 4.88 -3.00
N ALA A 11 -2.98 4.98 -4.19
CA ALA A 11 -2.18 6.10 -4.64
C ALA A 11 -2.64 6.63 -6.00
N PHE A 12 -2.36 7.90 -6.26
CA PHE A 12 -2.59 8.47 -7.58
C PHE A 12 -1.49 7.99 -8.55
N PRO A 13 -1.83 7.43 -9.74
CA PRO A 13 -0.82 6.85 -10.62
C PRO A 13 0.27 7.81 -11.09
N ARG A 14 -0.03 9.11 -11.14
CA ARG A 14 0.88 10.14 -11.65
C ARG A 14 1.99 10.51 -10.66
N CYS A 15 1.65 10.67 -9.39
CA CYS A 15 2.58 11.20 -8.38
C CYS A 15 2.87 10.22 -7.24
N SER A 16 2.22 9.05 -7.24
CA SER A 16 2.30 8.01 -6.20
C SER A 16 1.92 8.49 -4.80
N GLU A 17 1.38 9.70 -4.65
CA GLU A 17 0.89 10.22 -3.39
C GLU A 17 -0.32 9.41 -2.95
N LYS A 18 -0.40 9.13 -1.64
CA LYS A 18 -1.56 8.48 -1.05
C LYS A 18 -2.79 9.35 -1.31
N ILE A 19 -3.84 8.72 -1.81
CA ILE A 19 -5.10 9.42 -2.06
C ILE A 19 -6.01 9.32 -0.84
N LEU A 20 -6.74 10.40 -0.60
CA LEU A 20 -7.75 10.46 0.45
C LEU A 20 -9.12 10.21 -0.18
N GLY A 21 -9.99 9.56 0.58
CA GLY A 21 -11.33 9.25 0.10
C GLY A 21 -12.38 9.51 1.18
N GLU A 22 -13.27 10.46 0.91
CA GLU A 22 -14.51 10.70 1.63
C GLU A 22 -15.70 10.55 0.67
N ASN A 23 -16.77 9.88 1.12
CA ASN A 23 -18.03 9.72 0.38
C ASN A 23 -17.87 9.16 -1.05
N GLY A 24 -16.91 8.26 -1.25
CA GLY A 24 -16.68 7.61 -2.55
C GLY A 24 -15.87 8.43 -3.57
N ASN A 25 -15.52 9.68 -3.26
CA ASN A 25 -14.65 10.50 -4.10
C ASN A 25 -13.20 10.34 -3.64
N LEU A 26 -12.34 9.92 -4.58
CA LEU A 26 -10.90 9.80 -4.36
C LEU A 26 -10.21 11.07 -4.86
N TRP A 27 -9.39 11.68 -4.00
CA TRP A 27 -8.71 12.94 -4.28
C TRP A 27 -7.21 12.84 -3.98
N CYS A 28 -6.40 13.41 -4.88
CA CYS A 28 -4.98 13.61 -4.65
C CYS A 28 -4.74 15.06 -4.22
N THR A 29 -4.24 15.25 -3.00
CA THR A 29 -3.90 16.58 -2.48
C THR A 29 -2.73 17.20 -3.21
N ARG A 30 -1.69 16.43 -3.53
CA ARG A 30 -0.50 16.92 -4.26
C ARG A 30 -0.81 17.42 -5.67
N CYS A 31 -1.75 16.79 -6.36
CA CYS A 31 -2.13 17.15 -7.73
C CYS A 31 -3.41 17.98 -7.80
N GLU A 32 -4.02 18.28 -6.66
CA GLU A 32 -5.30 19.01 -6.54
C GLU A 32 -6.34 18.50 -7.54
N GLY A 33 -6.53 17.18 -7.58
CA GLY A 33 -7.36 16.55 -8.60
C GLY A 33 -8.05 15.28 -8.16
N LYS A 34 -9.19 15.00 -8.80
CA LYS A 34 -9.94 13.77 -8.65
C LYS A 34 -9.19 12.59 -9.26
N VAL A 35 -9.30 11.43 -8.63
CA VAL A 35 -8.65 10.19 -9.04
C VAL A 35 -9.69 9.13 -9.37
N ASP A 36 -9.94 8.89 -10.65
CA ASP A 36 -10.94 7.89 -11.07
C ASP A 36 -10.39 6.45 -11.03
N MET A 37 -9.10 6.26 -11.34
CA MET A 37 -8.43 4.96 -11.31
C MET A 37 -7.19 4.98 -10.42
N PRO A 38 -7.32 4.70 -9.11
CA PRO A 38 -6.16 4.61 -8.23
C PRO A 38 -5.35 3.34 -8.51
N ILE A 39 -4.07 3.37 -8.12
CA ILE A 39 -3.22 2.17 -8.05
C ILE A 39 -2.98 1.78 -6.60
N ALA A 40 -2.91 0.47 -6.34
CA ALA A 40 -2.46 -0.03 -5.04
C ALA A 40 -0.94 0.00 -4.96
N ARG A 41 -0.41 0.44 -3.82
CA ARG A 41 1.01 0.52 -3.49
C ARG A 41 1.26 -0.22 -2.18
N PHE A 42 2.33 -0.99 -2.09
CA PHE A 42 2.65 -1.74 -0.89
C PHE A 42 3.06 -0.83 0.27
N ASN A 43 2.60 -1.22 1.46
CA ASN A 43 3.01 -0.67 2.74
C ASN A 43 3.04 -1.80 3.76
N LEU A 44 4.00 -2.71 3.60
CA LEU A 44 4.14 -3.87 4.48
C LEU A 44 4.88 -3.47 5.74
N ARG A 45 4.22 -3.63 6.89
CA ARG A 45 4.81 -3.44 8.22
C ARG A 45 5.27 -4.79 8.76
N PHE A 46 6.55 -4.89 9.10
CA PHE A 46 7.15 -6.06 9.72
C PHE A 46 7.52 -5.69 11.15
N GLU A 47 6.92 -6.40 12.10
CA GLU A 47 7.41 -6.41 13.48
C GLU A 47 8.50 -7.48 13.55
N VAL A 48 9.70 -7.08 13.95
CA VAL A 48 10.88 -7.97 14.01
C VAL A 48 11.44 -7.89 15.41
N GLU A 49 11.60 -9.04 16.04
CA GLU A 49 12.16 -9.17 17.37
C GLU A 49 13.36 -10.12 17.34
N ASP A 50 14.43 -9.73 18.02
CA ASP A 50 15.61 -10.56 18.25
C ASP A 50 16.05 -10.47 19.73
N HIS A 51 17.20 -11.09 20.04
CA HIS A 51 17.76 -11.09 21.39
C HIS A 51 18.13 -9.71 21.94
N ALA A 52 18.25 -8.69 21.08
CA ALA A 52 18.58 -7.32 21.46
C ALA A 52 17.32 -6.44 21.60
N GLY A 53 16.18 -6.85 21.04
CA GLY A 53 14.89 -6.20 21.26
C GLY A 53 13.95 -6.29 20.05
N ALA A 54 12.89 -5.48 20.09
CA ALA A 54 11.89 -5.41 19.04
C ALA A 54 11.97 -4.10 18.24
N THR A 55 11.72 -4.18 16.94
CA THR A 55 11.66 -3.03 16.03
C THR A 55 10.60 -3.24 14.94
N VAL A 56 10.32 -2.16 14.21
CA VAL A 56 9.33 -2.16 13.13
C VAL A 56 9.99 -1.68 11.84
N PHE A 57 9.90 -2.49 10.79
CA PHE A 57 10.30 -2.10 9.43
C PHE A 57 9.07 -1.85 8.56
N VAL A 58 9.19 -0.88 7.64
CA VAL A 58 8.20 -0.63 6.61
C VAL A 58 8.83 -0.85 5.24
N ALA A 59 8.28 -1.77 4.46
CA ALA A 59 8.71 -2.03 3.09
C ALA A 59 7.69 -1.48 2.08
N LEU A 60 8.22 -0.70 1.15
CA LEU A 60 7.49 -0.16 -0.01
C LEU A 60 7.77 -1.00 -1.26
N ASP A 61 7.06 -0.74 -2.35
CA ASP A 61 7.08 -1.52 -3.61
C ASP A 61 8.45 -2.09 -4.02
N SER A 62 9.49 -1.24 -4.06
CA SER A 62 10.82 -1.64 -4.52
C SER A 62 11.47 -2.71 -3.64
N GLN A 63 11.15 -2.75 -2.35
CA GLN A 63 11.64 -3.75 -1.42
C GLN A 63 10.72 -4.97 -1.40
N VAL A 64 9.40 -4.77 -1.44
CA VAL A 64 8.45 -5.89 -1.48
C VAL A 64 8.63 -6.75 -2.73
N ARG A 65 8.91 -6.15 -3.90
CA ARG A 65 9.22 -6.89 -5.13
C ARG A 65 10.49 -7.74 -5.05
N LYS A 66 11.41 -7.42 -4.14
CA LYS A 66 12.61 -8.25 -3.90
C LYS A 66 12.31 -9.40 -2.95
N LEU A 67 11.42 -9.18 -1.99
CA LEU A 67 11.00 -10.16 -0.99
C LEU A 67 10.04 -11.19 -1.59
N VAL A 68 9.05 -10.71 -2.33
CA VAL A 68 8.05 -11.53 -3.00
C VAL A 68 8.48 -11.65 -4.46
N ARG A 69 8.76 -12.86 -4.93
CA ARG A 69 9.05 -13.14 -6.35
C ARG A 69 7.81 -12.99 -7.25
N GLN A 70 6.86 -12.12 -6.90
CA GLN A 70 5.60 -11.86 -7.60
C GLN A 70 5.29 -10.35 -7.69
N LYS A 71 4.51 -9.96 -8.71
CA LYS A 71 4.05 -8.58 -8.92
C LYS A 71 2.86 -8.23 -8.01
N GLU A 72 2.69 -6.94 -7.67
CA GLU A 72 1.66 -6.41 -6.76
C GLU A 72 0.23 -6.89 -7.07
N ALA A 73 -0.16 -6.86 -8.35
CA ALA A 73 -1.49 -7.30 -8.79
C ALA A 73 -1.76 -8.80 -8.53
N GLY A 74 -0.71 -9.63 -8.51
CA GLY A 74 -0.83 -11.07 -8.28
C GLY A 74 -1.15 -11.42 -6.83
N LEU A 75 -0.70 -10.60 -5.88
CA LEU A 75 -0.99 -10.84 -4.48
C LEU A 75 -2.42 -10.42 -4.12
N ILE A 76 -2.93 -9.31 -4.67
CA ILE A 76 -4.28 -8.80 -4.35
C ILE A 76 -5.38 -9.81 -4.76
N GLY A 77 -5.12 -10.63 -5.79
CA GLY A 77 -6.00 -11.72 -6.20
C GLY A 77 -6.03 -12.93 -5.26
N ALA A 78 -4.98 -13.16 -4.45
CA ALA A 78 -4.88 -14.32 -3.56
C ALA A 78 -5.75 -14.17 -2.30
N THR A 79 -6.14 -12.95 -1.92
CA THR A 79 -6.97 -12.67 -0.74
C THR A 79 -8.45 -13.06 -0.93
N LYS A 80 -8.86 -13.51 -2.13
CA LYS A 80 -10.23 -13.99 -2.39
C LYS A 80 -10.45 -15.48 -2.09
N LEU A 81 -9.43 -16.19 -1.61
CA LEU A 81 -9.45 -17.65 -1.40
C LEU A 81 -9.16 -18.08 0.04
N ILE A 82 -9.23 -17.17 1.01
CA ILE A 82 -9.17 -17.49 2.45
C ILE A 82 -10.41 -16.93 3.12
#